data_AF-A0A353ER87-F1
#
_entry.id   AF-A0A353ER87-F1
#
_cell.length_a   1.000
_cell.length_b   1.000
_cell.length_c   1.000
_cell.angle_alpha   90.00
_cell.angle_beta   90.00
_cell.angle_gamma   90.00
#
_symmetry.space_group_name_H-M   'P 1'
#
loop_
_entity.id
_entity.type
_entity.pdbx_description
1 polymer ?
#
loop_
_entity_poly.entity_id
_entity_poly.type
_entity_poly.pdbx_seq_one_letter_code
_entity_poly.pdbx_strand_id
1 'polypeptide(L)'
;MKSPGILDQPISPLPPRPTLESPRLGQFYKKKGVYDGKLLHSASKVTYTFVGDNEVISLHFDRDRKAIFYKGHNIENIELSNIQQAHLEKFRQALIKNPGTKDMIGDFDLSHQAYLKKSLR
;
A
#
# COMPACT_ATOMS: atom_id res chain seq x y z
N MET A 1 -27.48 47.18 7.27
CA MET A 1 -26.81 46.87 5.99
C MET A 1 -27.18 45.45 5.62
N LYS A 2 -27.93 45.24 4.54
CA LYS A 2 -28.38 43.90 4.10
C LYS A 2 -27.37 43.35 3.09
N SER A 3 -26.81 42.18 3.39
CA SER A 3 -25.90 41.48 2.48
C SER A 3 -26.64 41.08 1.18
N PRO A 4 -26.04 41.29 0.00
CA PRO A 4 -26.65 40.86 -1.26
C PRO A 4 -26.70 39.32 -1.31
N GLY A 5 -27.90 38.79 -1.52
CA GLY A 5 -28.14 37.35 -1.67
C GLY A 5 -27.41 36.80 -2.89
N ILE A 6 -26.63 35.74 -2.68
CA ILE A 6 -26.03 34.95 -3.75
C ILE A 6 -27.16 34.23 -4.45
N LEU A 7 -27.37 34.51 -5.74
CA LEU A 7 -28.35 33.81 -6.57
C LEU A 7 -28.02 32.31 -6.61
N ASP A 8 -28.96 31.49 -6.16
CA ASP A 8 -29.00 30.04 -6.41
C ASP A 8 -29.15 29.80 -7.92
N GLN A 9 -28.03 29.70 -8.63
CA GLN A 9 -28.06 29.18 -9.98
C GLN A 9 -28.10 27.65 -9.95
N PRO A 10 -28.99 27.01 -10.74
CA PRO A 10 -29.04 25.57 -10.83
C PRO A 10 -27.71 25.04 -11.36
N ILE A 11 -27.05 24.18 -10.58
CA ILE A 11 -25.80 23.54 -10.98
C ILE A 11 -26.17 22.52 -12.07
N SER A 12 -25.92 22.89 -13.33
CA SER A 12 -26.11 21.97 -14.45
C SER A 12 -25.29 20.70 -14.19
N PRO A 13 -25.87 19.50 -14.36
CA PRO A 13 -25.12 18.26 -14.18
C PRO A 13 -23.94 18.25 -15.15
N LEU A 14 -22.73 18.15 -14.59
CA LEU A 14 -21.53 18.01 -15.40
C LEU A 14 -21.67 16.76 -16.26
N PRO A 15 -21.29 16.83 -17.55
CA PRO A 15 -21.28 15.64 -18.39
C PRO A 15 -20.42 14.55 -17.73
N PRO A 16 -20.79 13.26 -17.88
CA PRO A 16 -19.98 12.17 -17.36
C PRO A 16 -18.56 12.32 -17.92
N ARG A 17 -17.57 12.25 -17.02
CA ARG A 17 -16.16 12.35 -17.42
C ARG A 17 -15.92 11.26 -18.46
N PRO A 18 -15.43 11.59 -19.67
CA PRO A 18 -15.10 10.57 -20.64
C PRO A 18 -14.11 9.60 -19.98
N THR A 19 -14.46 8.32 -19.97
CA THR A 19 -13.54 7.24 -19.60
C THR A 19 -12.47 7.21 -20.67
N LEU A 20 -11.47 8.08 -20.51
CA LEU A 20 -10.28 8.10 -21.34
C LEU A 20 -9.46 6.87 -20.93
N GLU A 21 -9.86 5.70 -21.43
CA GLU A 21 -8.96 4.56 -21.43
C GLU A 21 -7.77 4.96 -22.29
N SER A 22 -6.71 5.41 -21.63
CA SER A 22 -5.48 5.81 -22.32
C SER A 22 -4.99 4.61 -23.11
N PRO A 23 -4.92 4.69 -24.44
CA PRO A 23 -4.40 3.59 -25.27
C PRO A 23 -2.97 3.19 -24.88
N ARG A 24 -2.26 4.08 -24.16
CA ARG A 24 -0.90 3.86 -23.67
C ARG A 24 -0.84 3.12 -22.33
N LEU A 25 -1.85 3.24 -21.46
CA LEU A 25 -1.82 2.53 -20.17
C LEU A 25 -1.77 1.02 -20.37
N GLY A 26 -2.58 0.48 -21.29
CA GLY A 26 -2.57 -0.95 -21.63
C GLY A 26 -1.22 -1.48 -22.16
N GLN A 27 -0.38 -0.63 -22.77
CA GLN A 27 0.96 -1.02 -23.25
C GLN A 27 2.03 -0.99 -22.13
N PHE A 28 1.84 -0.17 -21.10
CA PHE A 28 2.73 -0.14 -19.91
C PHE A 28 2.37 -1.19 -18.86
N TYR A 29 1.14 -1.71 -18.90
CA TYR A 29 0.76 -2.96 -18.23
C TYR A 29 1.36 -4.18 -18.96
N LYS A 30 2.69 -4.22 -19.08
CA LYS A 30 3.36 -5.52 -19.18
C LYS A 30 3.03 -6.26 -17.89
N LYS A 31 2.51 -7.48 -17.98
CA LYS A 31 2.23 -8.38 -16.85
C LYS A 31 3.44 -8.65 -15.93
N LYS A 32 4.62 -8.14 -16.30
CA LYS A 32 5.84 -7.94 -15.49
C LYS A 32 6.28 -6.47 -15.62
N GLY A 33 5.60 -5.56 -14.93
CA GLY A 33 5.92 -4.13 -14.94
C GLY A 33 7.21 -3.83 -14.16
N VAL A 34 7.81 -2.67 -14.40
CA VAL A 34 9.06 -2.15 -13.79
C VAL A 34 9.12 -2.20 -12.25
N TYR A 35 7.99 -2.49 -11.59
CA TYR A 35 7.81 -2.47 -10.15
C TYR A 35 7.51 -3.83 -9.52
N ASP A 36 7.49 -4.93 -10.26
CA ASP A 36 7.19 -6.23 -9.66
C ASP A 36 8.38 -6.78 -8.84
N GLY A 37 8.24 -6.78 -7.52
CA GLY A 37 9.17 -7.44 -6.60
C GLY A 37 10.39 -6.61 -6.18
N LYS A 38 10.33 -5.28 -6.27
CA LYS A 38 11.44 -4.41 -5.84
C LYS A 38 11.49 -4.31 -4.32
N LEU A 39 12.67 -4.57 -3.77
CA LEU A 39 12.95 -4.45 -2.35
C LEU A 39 14.07 -3.42 -2.14
N LEU A 40 13.76 -2.35 -1.42
CA LEU A 40 14.69 -1.27 -1.05
C LEU A 40 14.89 -1.32 0.45
N HIS A 41 16.12 -1.26 0.94
CA HIS A 41 16.38 -1.35 2.37
C HIS A 41 17.54 -0.46 2.81
N SER A 42 17.50 -0.12 4.10
CA SER A 42 18.58 0.45 4.90
C SER A 42 18.76 -0.39 6.17
N ALA A 43 19.61 0.05 7.10
CA ALA A 43 19.85 -0.67 8.34
C ALA A 43 18.60 -0.84 9.23
N SER A 44 17.62 0.08 9.15
CA SER A 44 16.41 0.03 9.99
C SER A 44 15.10 0.04 9.23
N LYS A 45 15.12 0.18 7.90
CA LYS A 45 13.90 0.28 7.09
C LYS A 45 13.97 -0.63 5.89
N VAL A 46 12.85 -1.24 5.54
CA VAL A 46 12.71 -1.99 4.29
C VAL A 46 11.36 -1.66 3.65
N THR A 47 11.39 -1.47 2.34
CA THR A 47 10.23 -1.20 1.49
C THR A 47 10.15 -2.26 0.41
N TYR A 48 8.99 -2.89 0.28
CA TYR A 48 8.70 -3.86 -0.76
C TYR A 48 7.56 -3.35 -1.64
N THR A 49 7.82 -3.25 -2.94
CA THR A 49 6.84 -2.78 -3.92
C THR A 49 6.61 -3.83 -5.00
N PHE A 50 5.35 -4.09 -5.32
CA PHE A 50 4.93 -5.03 -6.35
C PHE A 50 3.56 -4.65 -6.93
N VAL A 51 3.17 -5.28 -8.03
CA VAL A 51 1.83 -5.12 -8.60
C VAL A 51 0.96 -6.28 -8.11
N GLY A 52 -0.18 -5.97 -7.49
CA GLY A 52 -1.18 -6.92 -6.98
C GLY A 52 -2.57 -6.32 -7.10
N ASP A 53 -3.59 -7.12 -7.38
CA ASP A 53 -4.98 -6.65 -7.56
C ASP A 53 -5.14 -5.49 -8.56
N ASN A 54 -4.38 -5.53 -9.65
CA ASN A 54 -4.32 -4.48 -10.68
C ASN A 54 -3.83 -3.11 -10.17
N GLU A 55 -3.27 -3.03 -8.98
CA GLU A 55 -2.70 -1.83 -8.38
C GLU A 55 -1.25 -2.02 -7.90
N VAL A 56 -0.59 -0.90 -7.58
CA VAL A 56 0.75 -0.92 -6.98
C VAL A 56 0.60 -1.05 -5.46
N ILE A 57 1.12 -2.14 -4.92
CA ILE A 57 1.19 -2.40 -3.49
C ILE A 57 2.58 -1.98 -3.01
N SER A 58 2.62 -1.14 -1.97
CA SER A 58 3.85 -0.77 -1.29
C SER A 58 3.72 -1.09 0.20
N LEU A 59 4.65 -1.86 0.71
CA LEU A 59 4.73 -2.30 2.09
C LEU A 59 6.02 -1.76 2.70
N HIS A 60 5.94 -1.21 3.90
CA HIS A 60 7.12 -0.72 4.62
C HIS A 60 7.20 -1.39 5.98
N PHE A 61 8.41 -1.72 6.39
CA PHE A 61 8.73 -2.09 7.76
C PHE A 61 9.78 -1.13 8.31
N ASP A 62 9.46 -0.51 9.43
CA ASP A 62 10.35 0.37 10.20
C ASP A 62 10.72 -0.35 11.50
N ARG A 63 11.95 -0.86 11.55
CA ARG A 63 12.47 -1.69 12.66
C ARG A 63 12.55 -0.90 13.96
N ASP A 64 12.99 0.35 13.88
CA ASP A 64 13.15 1.20 15.07
C ASP A 64 11.80 1.47 15.73
N ARG A 65 10.75 1.62 14.92
CA ARG A 65 9.37 1.81 15.38
C ARG A 65 8.59 0.51 15.60
N LYS A 66 9.15 -0.64 15.21
CA LYS A 66 8.45 -1.94 15.15
C LYS A 66 7.08 -1.84 14.49
N ALA A 67 7.02 -1.10 13.38
CA ALA A 67 5.78 -0.75 12.71
C ALA A 67 5.78 -1.21 11.26
N ILE A 68 4.66 -1.79 10.83
CA ILE A 68 4.43 -2.21 9.44
C ILE A 68 3.39 -1.26 8.82
N PHE A 69 3.66 -0.80 7.61
CA PHE A 69 2.78 0.09 6.87
C PHE A 69 2.34 -0.55 5.56
N TYR A 70 1.05 -0.49 5.28
CA TYR A 70 0.42 -0.95 4.05
C TYR A 70 -0.09 0.26 3.26
N LYS A 71 0.47 0.52 2.08
CA LYS A 71 0.14 1.69 1.23
C LYS A 71 0.17 3.02 2.02
N GLY A 72 1.14 3.17 2.93
CA GLY A 72 1.31 4.35 3.76
C GLY A 72 0.53 4.36 5.09
N HIS A 73 -0.37 3.41 5.31
CA HIS A 73 -1.14 3.31 6.56
C HIS A 73 -0.52 2.29 7.52
N ASN A 74 -0.38 2.64 8.81
CA ASN A 74 0.06 1.68 9.82
C ASN A 74 -0.98 0.56 9.95
N ILE A 75 -0.56 -0.69 9.82
CA ILE A 75 -1.47 -1.84 9.86
C ILE A 75 -2.20 -1.98 11.19
N GLU A 76 -1.65 -1.46 12.29
CA GLU A 76 -2.30 -1.49 13.61
C GLU A 76 -3.58 -0.67 13.72
N ASN A 77 -3.86 0.17 12.72
CA ASN A 77 -4.99 1.08 12.67
C ASN A 77 -6.00 0.72 11.56
N ILE A 78 -5.83 -0.44 10.92
CA ILE A 78 -6.72 -0.92 9.85
C ILE A 78 -7.04 -2.40 10.05
N GLU A 79 -8.22 -2.81 9.60
CA GLU A 79 -8.58 -4.22 9.50
C GLU A 79 -8.06 -4.77 8.17
N LEU A 80 -7.18 -5.76 8.22
CA LEU A 80 -6.60 -6.36 7.02
C LEU A 80 -7.49 -7.44 6.43
N SER A 81 -7.83 -7.31 5.14
CA SER A 81 -8.48 -8.37 4.37
C SER A 81 -7.54 -9.56 4.14
N ASN A 82 -8.10 -10.72 3.80
CA ASN A 82 -7.32 -11.93 3.47
C ASN A 82 -6.27 -11.68 2.38
N ILE A 83 -6.60 -10.83 1.40
CA ILE A 83 -5.69 -10.48 0.30
C ILE A 83 -4.53 -9.63 0.83
N GLN A 84 -4.80 -8.67 1.71
CA GLN A 84 -3.76 -7.85 2.33
C GLN A 84 -2.85 -8.67 3.25
N GLN A 85 -3.39 -9.68 3.94
CA GLN A 85 -2.58 -10.65 4.70
C GLN A 85 -1.68 -11.46 3.77
N ALA A 86 -2.17 -11.91 2.61
CA ALA A 86 -1.34 -12.58 1.62
C ALA A 86 -0.21 -11.67 1.08
N HIS A 87 -0.46 -10.37 0.96
CA HIS A 87 0.57 -9.39 0.62
C HIS A 87 1.65 -9.25 1.71
N LEU A 88 1.28 -9.29 2.99
CA LEU A 88 2.24 -9.32 4.09
C LEU A 88 3.09 -10.60 4.08
N GLU A 89 2.49 -11.74 3.77
CA GLU A 89 3.26 -12.99 3.61
C GLU A 89 4.21 -12.89 2.41
N LYS A 90 3.76 -12.32 1.28
CA LYS A 90 4.65 -12.08 0.13
C LYS A 90 5.83 -11.18 0.49
N PHE A 91 5.62 -10.16 1.34
CA PHE A 91 6.68 -9.31 1.85
C PHE A 91 7.67 -10.09 2.73
N ARG A 92 7.16 -10.90 3.67
CA ARG A 92 7.98 -11.79 4.49
C ARG A 92 8.88 -12.70 3.64
N GLN A 93 8.30 -13.30 2.60
CA GLN A 93 9.05 -14.13 1.65
C GLN A 93 10.12 -13.33 0.88
N ALA A 94 9.87 -12.06 0.56
CA ALA A 94 10.87 -11.19 -0.05
C ALA A 94 12.03 -10.89 0.91
N LEU A 95 11.76 -10.69 2.20
CA LEU A 95 12.79 -10.50 3.23
C LEU A 95 13.69 -11.73 3.39
N ILE A 96 13.09 -12.94 3.37
CA ILE A 96 13.83 -14.21 3.47
C ILE A 96 14.78 -14.41 2.29
N LYS A 97 14.30 -14.09 1.08
CA LYS A 97 15.06 -14.29 -0.16
C LYS A 97 16.20 -13.30 -0.34
N ASN A 98 16.13 -12.11 0.28
CA ASN A 98 17.15 -11.09 0.15
C ASN A 98 18.16 -11.14 1.31
N PRO A 99 19.44 -11.47 1.08
CA PRO A 99 20.47 -11.51 2.12
C PRO A 99 20.60 -10.21 2.93
N GLY A 100 20.38 -9.04 2.30
CA GLY A 100 20.54 -7.74 2.92
C GLY A 100 19.48 -7.37 3.96
N THR A 101 18.43 -8.19 4.12
CA THR A 101 17.33 -7.96 5.06
C THR A 101 17.05 -9.13 5.99
N LYS A 102 17.94 -10.13 6.03
CA LYS A 102 17.74 -11.35 6.83
C LYS A 102 17.65 -11.07 8.33
N ASP A 103 18.42 -10.09 8.82
CA ASP A 103 18.43 -9.67 10.22
C ASP A 103 17.11 -9.00 10.65
N MET A 104 16.32 -8.49 9.70
CA MET A 104 15.05 -7.81 9.99
C MET A 104 13.85 -8.77 10.15
N ILE A 105 14.00 -10.05 9.78
CA ILE A 105 12.89 -11.02 9.73
C ILE A 105 12.29 -11.24 11.12
N GLY A 106 13.14 -11.36 12.15
CA GLY A 106 12.69 -11.57 13.53
C GLY A 106 11.82 -10.41 14.03
N ASP A 107 12.27 -9.17 13.82
CA ASP A 107 11.51 -7.99 14.23
C ASP A 107 10.22 -7.81 13.41
N PHE A 108 10.26 -8.13 12.12
CA PHE A 108 9.06 -8.13 11.27
C PHE A 108 8.03 -9.14 11.77
N ASP A 109 8.43 -10.39 12.02
CA ASP A 109 7.55 -11.45 12.50
C ASP A 109 6.94 -11.09 13.87
N LEU A 110 7.74 -10.52 14.78
CA LEU A 110 7.23 -10.05 16.07
C LEU A 110 6.18 -8.94 15.92
N SER A 111 6.43 -7.97 15.05
CA SER A 111 5.50 -6.86 14.79
C SER A 111 4.21 -7.34 14.15
N HIS A 112 4.29 -8.26 13.18
CA HIS A 112 3.14 -8.84 12.52
C HIS A 112 2.29 -9.70 13.50
N GLN A 113 2.93 -10.49 14.36
CA GLN A 113 2.23 -11.27 15.39
C GLN A 113 1.55 -10.39 16.43
N ALA A 114 2.16 -9.25 16.80
CA ALA A 114 1.53 -8.28 17.70
C ALA A 114 0.24 -7.71 17.10
N TYR A 115 0.25 -7.38 15.80
CA TYR A 115 -0.96 -6.97 15.07
C TYR A 115 -2.06 -8.06 15.14
N LEU A 116 -1.73 -9.32 14.81
CA LEU A 116 -2.71 -10.41 14.80
C LEU A 116 -3.36 -10.65 16.17
N LYS A 117 -2.59 -10.51 17.25
CA LYS A 117 -3.13 -10.62 18.62
C LYS A 117 -4.07 -9.47 18.98
N LYS A 118 -3.82 -8.28 18.45
CA LYS A 118 -4.65 -7.09 18.68
C LYS A 118 -5.96 -7.16 17.89
N SER A 119 -5.93 -7.67 16.66
CA SER A 119 -7.13 -7.78 15.80
C SER A 119 -8.13 -8.85 16.26
N LEU A 120 -7.73 -9.73 17.18
CA LEU A 120 -8.62 -10.74 17.77
C LEU A 120 -9.39 -10.25 19.01
N ARG A 121 -9.15 -9.02 19.45
CA ARG A 121 -9.81 -8.39 20.61
C ARG A 121 -10.91 -7.46 20.14
#